data_AF-A0A661L2L8-F1
#
_entry.id   AF-A0A661L2L8-F1
#
_cell.length_a   1.000
_cell.length_b   1.000
_cell.length_c   1.000
_cell.angle_alpha   90.00
_cell.angle_beta   90.00
_cell.angle_gamma   90.00
#
_symmetry.space_group_name_H-M   'P 1'
#
loop_
_entity.id
_entity.type
_entity.pdbx_description
1 polymer ?
#
loop_
_entity_poly.entity_id
_entity_poly.type
_entity_poly.pdbx_seq_one_letter_code
_entity_poly.pdbx_strand_id
1 'polypeptide(L)'
;ATLNAVLRYLGKVNSTIHCKDKEPTLCASELAKFIKRKFGAVKVVQVGFQPRMVESLAGQFSLRVLDLDPDNIGREKFGVLIEGPEATERAIQWADLLLITGTTLVNNTIGQFSDRKPVIFYGTTIAGAAYLMGWPRFCAYGN
;
A
#
# COMPACT_ATOMS: atom_id res chain seq x y z
N ALA A 1 -10.05 -2.08 14.18
CA ALA A 1 -11.41 -1.73 13.70
C ALA A 1 -12.06 -0.63 14.54
N THR A 2 -12.08 -0.74 15.88
CA THR A 2 -12.72 0.24 16.78
C THR A 2 -12.29 1.69 16.55
N LEU A 3 -10.98 1.95 16.41
CA LEU A 3 -10.46 3.30 16.14
C LEU A 3 -11.05 3.91 14.86
N ASN A 4 -11.07 3.14 13.77
CA ASN A 4 -11.63 3.60 12.49
C ASN A 4 -13.12 3.88 12.61
N ALA A 5 -13.87 3.05 13.35
CA ALA A 5 -15.30 3.23 13.57
C ALA A 5 -15.59 4.52 14.35
N VAL A 6 -14.86 4.77 15.45
CA VAL A 6 -15.01 5.98 16.27
C VAL A 6 -14.68 7.23 15.45
N LEU A 7 -13.54 7.25 14.77
CA LEU A 7 -13.14 8.41 13.98
C LEU A 7 -14.05 8.65 12.77
N ARG A 8 -14.62 7.60 12.19
CA ARG A 8 -15.64 7.73 11.13
C ARG A 8 -16.93 8.32 11.68
N TYR A 9 -17.41 7.84 12.82
CA TYR A 9 -18.58 8.40 13.50
C TYR A 9 -18.40 9.90 13.81
N LEU A 10 -17.18 10.29 14.18
CA LEU A 10 -16.81 11.70 14.41
C LEU A 10 -16.53 12.52 13.13
N GLY A 11 -16.72 11.94 11.94
CA GLY A 11 -16.48 12.61 10.65
C GLY A 11 -15.01 12.96 10.38
N LYS A 12 -14.06 12.33 11.08
CA LYS A 12 -12.62 12.61 10.96
C LYS A 12 -11.93 11.79 9.88
N VAL A 13 -12.46 10.60 9.59
CA VAL A 13 -11.95 9.72 8.54
C VAL A 13 -13.08 9.15 7.69
N ASN A 14 -12.77 8.88 6.43
CA ASN A 14 -13.64 8.22 5.47
C ASN A 14 -12.94 6.99 4.87
N SER A 15 -13.61 6.32 3.93
CA SER A 15 -13.06 5.21 3.16
C SER A 15 -12.55 4.08 4.04
N THR A 16 -13.34 3.70 5.05
CA THR A 16 -12.99 2.63 6.00
C THR A 16 -13.61 1.29 5.63
N ILE A 17 -14.40 1.23 4.56
CA ILE A 17 -14.98 0.03 3.95
C ILE A 17 -14.30 -0.18 2.59
N HIS A 18 -14.00 -1.43 2.24
CA HIS A 18 -13.29 -1.74 0.99
C HIS A 18 -14.12 -1.41 -0.24
N CYS A 19 -13.42 -1.01 -1.30
CA CYS A 19 -13.94 -0.93 -2.65
C CYS A 19 -14.43 -2.30 -3.14
N LYS A 20 -15.43 -2.34 -4.02
CA LYS A 20 -16.08 -3.56 -4.52
C LYS A 20 -16.16 -3.60 -6.05
N ASP A 21 -16.44 -4.79 -6.59
CA ASP A 21 -16.67 -5.02 -8.03
C ASP A 21 -15.52 -4.49 -8.91
N LYS A 22 -15.79 -3.43 -9.70
CA LYS A 22 -14.82 -2.81 -10.62
C LYS A 22 -13.95 -1.75 -9.95
N GLU A 23 -14.31 -1.30 -8.75
CA GLU A 23 -13.62 -0.23 -8.03
C GLU A 23 -12.17 -0.56 -7.67
N PRO A 24 -11.76 -1.81 -7.33
CA PRO A 24 -10.35 -2.13 -7.08
C PRO A 24 -9.43 -1.80 -8.27
N THR A 25 -9.90 -2.06 -9.50
CA THR A 25 -9.16 -1.73 -10.72
C THR A 25 -9.07 -0.22 -10.93
N LEU A 26 -10.17 0.51 -10.71
CA LEU A 26 -10.16 1.98 -10.79
C LEU A 26 -9.27 2.60 -9.71
N CYS A 27 -9.31 2.06 -8.49
CA CYS A 27 -8.48 2.46 -7.36
C CYS A 27 -6.99 2.28 -7.67
N ALA A 28 -6.62 1.16 -8.28
CA ALA A 28 -5.25 0.91 -8.72
C ALA A 28 -4.78 1.89 -9.81
N SER A 29 -5.65 2.20 -10.79
CA SER A 29 -5.34 3.18 -11.83
C SER A 29 -5.13 4.59 -11.24
N GLU A 30 -6.00 5.00 -10.31
CA GLU A 30 -5.85 6.29 -9.62
C GLU A 30 -4.60 6.33 -8.73
N LEU A 31 -4.21 5.20 -8.13
CA LEU A 31 -2.96 5.11 -7.35
C LEU A 31 -1.74 5.35 -8.24
N ALA A 32 -1.68 4.70 -9.41
CA ALA A 32 -0.59 4.89 -10.36
C ALA A 32 -0.51 6.35 -10.84
N LYS A 33 -1.65 6.97 -11.17
CA LYS A 33 -1.71 8.41 -11.52
C LYS A 33 -1.24 9.29 -10.37
N PHE A 34 -1.68 9.00 -9.14
CA PHE A 34 -1.29 9.75 -7.95
C PHE A 34 0.21 9.71 -7.72
N ILE A 35 0.82 8.51 -7.79
CA ILE A 35 2.26 8.32 -7.66
C ILE A 35 2.99 9.07 -8.78
N LYS A 36 2.58 8.90 -10.04
CA LYS A 36 3.24 9.54 -11.19
C LYS A 36 3.22 11.06 -11.10
N ARG A 37 2.09 11.66 -10.69
CA ARG A 37 1.99 13.13 -10.52
C ARG A 37 2.86 13.65 -9.37
N LYS A 38 2.96 12.89 -8.28
CA LYS A 38 3.63 13.37 -7.05
C LYS A 38 5.12 13.07 -7.03
N PHE A 39 5.55 11.96 -7.63
CA PHE A 39 6.93 11.45 -7.56
C PHE A 39 7.60 11.26 -8.93
N GLY A 40 6.85 11.32 -10.04
CA GLY A 40 7.40 11.03 -11.37
C GLY A 40 7.58 9.53 -11.59
N ALA A 41 8.60 9.14 -12.36
CA ALA A 41 8.97 7.75 -12.58
C ALA A 41 10.02 7.32 -11.56
N VAL A 42 9.61 6.52 -10.57
CA VAL A 42 10.44 6.13 -9.41
C VAL A 42 10.41 4.62 -9.19
N LYS A 43 11.38 4.10 -8.44
CA LYS A 43 11.39 2.71 -7.97
C LYS A 43 10.44 2.56 -6.79
N VAL A 44 9.42 1.71 -6.95
CA VAL A 44 8.38 1.48 -5.95
C VAL A 44 8.57 0.12 -5.31
N VAL A 45 8.55 0.08 -3.97
CA VAL A 45 8.34 -1.17 -3.23
C VAL A 45 6.94 -1.16 -2.67
N GLN A 46 6.15 -2.17 -3.05
CA GLN A 46 4.84 -2.42 -2.47
C GLN A 46 4.95 -3.49 -1.38
N VAL A 47 4.50 -3.17 -0.17
CA VAL A 47 4.39 -4.12 0.95
C VAL A 47 2.94 -4.52 1.12
N GLY A 48 2.66 -5.82 0.95
CA GLY A 48 1.34 -6.41 0.84
C GLY A 48 0.92 -6.57 -0.62
N PHE A 49 0.55 -7.78 -1.01
CA PHE A 49 0.11 -8.12 -2.35
C PHE A 49 -1.35 -7.69 -2.53
N GLN A 50 -1.57 -6.84 -3.52
CA GLN A 50 -2.90 -6.46 -3.99
C GLN A 50 -2.89 -6.59 -5.52
N PRO A 51 -3.52 -7.62 -6.10
CA PRO A 51 -3.35 -7.99 -7.50
C PRO A 51 -3.56 -6.81 -8.46
N ARG A 52 -4.62 -6.02 -8.27
CA ARG A 52 -4.94 -4.89 -9.15
C ARG A 52 -3.95 -3.74 -9.04
N MET A 53 -3.41 -3.49 -7.85
CA MET A 53 -2.36 -2.49 -7.67
C MET A 53 -1.06 -2.94 -8.35
N VAL A 54 -0.66 -4.20 -8.17
CA VAL A 54 0.53 -4.76 -8.82
C VAL A 54 0.40 -4.72 -10.33
N GLU A 55 -0.72 -5.19 -10.88
CA GLU A 55 -1.03 -5.13 -12.32
C GLU A 55 -0.89 -3.71 -12.88
N SER A 56 -1.48 -2.72 -12.20
CA SER A 56 -1.43 -1.33 -12.66
C SER A 56 -0.05 -0.69 -12.52
N LEU A 57 0.71 -1.02 -11.46
CA LEU A 57 1.99 -0.39 -11.15
C LEU A 57 3.14 -1.02 -11.93
N ALA A 58 3.13 -2.34 -12.15
CA ALA A 58 4.17 -3.06 -12.88
C ALA A 58 4.35 -2.55 -14.32
N GLY A 59 3.25 -2.13 -14.97
CA GLY A 59 3.30 -1.56 -16.32
C GLY A 59 3.78 -0.10 -16.38
N GLN A 60 4.02 0.56 -15.25
CA GLN A 60 4.29 2.01 -15.18
C GLN A 60 5.54 2.37 -14.38
N PHE A 61 6.01 1.49 -13.51
CA PHE A 61 7.11 1.72 -12.58
C PHE A 61 8.01 0.49 -12.50
N SER A 62 9.27 0.70 -12.10
CA SER A 62 10.09 -0.40 -11.58
C SER A 62 9.52 -0.81 -10.22
N LEU A 63 8.90 -1.99 -10.16
CA LEU A 63 8.16 -2.47 -9.00
C LEU A 63 8.83 -3.68 -8.37
N ARG A 64 8.94 -3.67 -7.04
CA ARG A 64 9.18 -4.86 -6.22
C ARG A 64 8.02 -5.04 -5.24
N VAL A 65 7.64 -6.27 -4.96
CA VAL A 65 6.50 -6.59 -4.09
C VAL A 65 6.95 -7.52 -2.98
N LEU A 66 6.64 -7.16 -1.74
CA LEU A 66 6.86 -7.98 -0.55
C LEU A 66 5.52 -8.47 -0.02
N ASP A 67 5.43 -9.75 0.35
CA ASP A 67 4.28 -10.32 1.05
C ASP A 67 4.70 -11.22 2.22
N LEU A 68 3.74 -11.55 3.09
CA LEU A 68 3.91 -12.49 4.21
C LEU A 68 3.19 -13.82 3.96
N ASP A 69 2.30 -13.87 2.97
CA ASP A 69 1.54 -15.05 2.57
C ASP A 69 2.43 -16.01 1.75
N PRO A 70 2.73 -17.20 2.28
CA PRO A 70 3.59 -18.18 1.61
C PRO A 70 3.00 -18.66 0.27
N ASP A 71 1.68 -18.55 0.05
CA ASP A 71 1.07 -18.93 -1.22
C ASP A 71 1.42 -17.94 -2.35
N ASN A 72 1.69 -16.68 -1.99
CA ASN A 72 2.10 -15.64 -2.93
C ASN A 72 3.62 -15.63 -3.14
N ILE A 73 4.41 -15.86 -2.08
CA ILE A 73 5.88 -15.76 -2.11
C ILE A 73 6.48 -16.72 -3.16
N GLY A 74 7.45 -16.22 -3.92
CA GLY A 74 8.13 -16.98 -4.97
C GLY A 74 7.34 -17.11 -6.27
N ARG A 75 6.10 -16.60 -6.32
CA ARG A 75 5.29 -16.56 -7.55
C ARG A 75 5.58 -15.31 -8.34
N GLU A 76 5.50 -15.43 -9.67
CA GLU A 76 5.46 -14.28 -10.55
C GLU A 76 4.00 -13.88 -10.82
N LYS A 77 3.67 -12.60 -10.63
CA LYS A 77 2.35 -12.02 -10.88
C LYS A 77 2.54 -10.76 -11.70
N PHE A 78 1.94 -10.70 -12.89
CA PHE A 78 2.04 -9.56 -13.79
C PHE A 78 3.50 -9.18 -14.14
N GLY A 79 4.38 -10.18 -14.28
CA GLY A 79 5.81 -9.97 -14.56
C GLY A 79 6.66 -9.53 -13.36
N VAL A 80 6.10 -9.60 -12.13
CA VAL A 80 6.80 -9.21 -10.90
C VAL A 80 6.86 -10.39 -9.94
N LEU A 81 8.06 -10.70 -9.46
CA LEU A 81 8.28 -11.69 -8.40
C LEU A 81 7.75 -11.15 -7.08
N ILE A 82 6.93 -11.94 -6.39
CA ILE A 82 6.53 -11.66 -5.02
C ILE A 82 7.61 -12.20 -4.08
N GLU A 83 8.30 -11.29 -3.40
CA GLU A 83 9.40 -11.58 -2.48
C GLU A 83 8.88 -11.77 -1.05
N GLY A 84 9.59 -12.57 -0.25
CA GLY A 84 9.28 -12.76 1.16
C GLY A 84 9.92 -11.71 2.08
N PRO A 85 9.65 -11.79 3.39
CA PRO A 85 10.16 -10.82 4.37
C PRO A 85 11.68 -10.76 4.45
N GLU A 86 12.40 -11.81 4.07
CA GLU A 86 13.87 -11.86 4.01
C GLU A 86 14.47 -10.84 3.01
N ALA A 87 13.70 -10.39 2.03
CA ALA A 87 14.13 -9.39 1.06
C ALA A 87 13.91 -7.94 1.52
N THR A 88 13.22 -7.73 2.64
CA THR A 88 12.71 -6.42 3.09
C THR A 88 13.79 -5.33 3.09
N GLU A 89 14.95 -5.58 3.72
CA GLU A 89 16.01 -4.59 3.84
C GLU A 89 16.57 -4.17 2.47
N ARG A 90 16.85 -5.16 1.61
CA ARG A 90 17.36 -4.93 0.24
C ARG A 90 16.31 -4.22 -0.62
N ALA A 91 15.03 -4.47 -0.40
CA ALA A 91 13.94 -3.79 -1.09
C ALA A 91 13.86 -2.32 -0.68
N ILE A 92 13.86 -2.03 0.62
CA ILE A 92 13.80 -0.66 1.15
C ILE A 92 14.98 0.18 0.65
N GLN A 93 16.20 -0.37 0.67
CA GLN A 93 17.38 0.35 0.20
C GLN A 93 17.29 0.70 -1.29
N TRP A 94 16.76 -0.21 -2.10
CA TRP A 94 16.58 -0.04 -3.54
C TRP A 94 15.49 0.97 -3.91
N ALA A 95 14.47 1.12 -3.06
CA ALA A 95 13.29 1.93 -3.34
C ALA A 95 13.55 3.45 -3.23
N ASP A 96 12.80 4.18 -4.04
CA ASP A 96 12.62 5.63 -3.93
C ASP A 96 11.30 5.95 -3.19
N LEU A 97 10.30 5.06 -3.30
CA LEU A 97 8.98 5.18 -2.66
C LEU A 97 8.53 3.83 -2.08
N LEU A 98 8.04 3.87 -0.83
CA LEU A 98 7.38 2.73 -0.19
C LEU A 98 5.85 2.89 -0.25
N LEU A 99 5.17 1.87 -0.73
CA LEU A 99 3.72 1.75 -0.77
C LEU A 99 3.28 0.63 0.17
N ILE A 100 2.68 0.98 1.32
CA ILE A 100 2.58 0.05 2.45
C ILE A 100 1.12 -0.23 2.83
N THR A 101 0.75 -1.50 2.88
CA THR A 101 -0.57 -1.89 3.36
C THR A 101 -0.79 -1.49 4.82
N GLY A 102 -2.00 -1.03 5.12
CA GLY A 102 -2.42 -0.74 6.48
C GLY A 102 -2.41 -1.93 7.45
N THR A 103 -2.35 -3.16 6.94
CA THR A 103 -2.27 -4.36 7.78
C THR A 103 -0.92 -4.50 8.50
N THR A 104 0.13 -3.79 8.05
CA THR A 104 1.41 -3.71 8.79
C THR A 104 1.27 -3.12 10.19
N LEU A 105 0.25 -2.26 10.42
CA LEU A 105 -0.07 -1.77 11.76
C LEU A 105 -0.61 -2.89 12.65
N VAL A 106 -1.48 -3.75 12.11
CA VAL A 106 -2.08 -4.85 12.86
C VAL A 106 -1.06 -5.94 13.17
N ASN A 107 -0.12 -6.18 12.24
CA ASN A 107 0.92 -7.19 12.39
C ASN A 107 2.14 -6.68 13.19
N ASN A 108 2.11 -5.45 13.71
CA ASN A 108 3.22 -4.82 14.42
C ASN A 108 4.54 -4.75 13.63
N THR A 109 4.46 -4.64 12.30
CA THR A 109 5.64 -4.54 11.41
C THR A 109 5.81 -3.16 10.80
N ILE A 110 4.86 -2.24 11.01
CA ILE A 110 4.88 -0.88 10.43
C ILE A 110 6.16 -0.10 10.75
N GLY A 111 6.73 -0.27 11.95
CA GLY A 111 7.93 0.42 12.41
C GLY A 111 9.18 0.12 11.57
N GLN A 112 9.20 -0.98 10.81
CA GLN A 112 10.32 -1.33 9.93
C GLN A 112 10.45 -0.39 8.72
N PHE A 113 9.40 0.37 8.42
CA PHE A 113 9.31 1.18 7.21
C PHE A 113 9.21 2.69 7.48
N SER A 114 8.77 3.09 8.67
CA SER A 114 8.67 4.49 9.06
C SER A 114 10.02 5.20 8.97
N ASP A 115 10.01 6.44 8.47
CA ASP A 115 11.15 7.37 8.44
C ASP A 115 12.38 6.93 7.62
N ARG A 116 12.28 5.88 6.82
CA ARG A 116 13.40 5.38 5.98
C ARG A 116 13.44 5.96 4.57
N LYS A 117 12.25 6.17 3.99
CA LYS A 117 12.00 6.62 2.61
C LYS A 117 10.64 7.33 2.59
N PRO A 118 10.30 8.08 1.52
CA PRO A 118 8.92 8.51 1.31
C PRO A 118 7.95 7.32 1.38
N VAL A 119 6.86 7.47 2.14
CA VAL A 119 5.85 6.41 2.35
C VAL A 119 4.47 6.90 1.94
N ILE A 120 3.71 6.02 1.29
CA ILE A 120 2.26 6.10 1.17
C ILE A 120 1.67 4.84 1.80
N PHE A 121 0.81 5.00 2.80
CA PHE A 121 0.01 3.90 3.30
C PHE A 121 -1.22 3.70 2.43
N TYR A 122 -1.69 2.47 2.25
CA TYR A 122 -2.92 2.20 1.53
C TYR A 122 -3.87 1.25 2.27
N GLY A 123 -5.13 1.32 1.88
CA GLY A 123 -6.19 0.48 2.40
C GLY A 123 -7.02 1.13 3.52
N THR A 124 -7.98 0.35 4.01
CA THR A 124 -8.99 0.78 4.99
C THR A 124 -8.48 0.67 6.43
N THR A 125 -7.68 -0.36 6.73
CA THR A 125 -7.17 -0.66 8.08
C THR A 125 -6.44 0.51 8.72
N ILE A 126 -5.62 1.24 7.95
CA ILE A 126 -4.79 2.35 8.45
C ILE A 126 -5.54 3.66 8.64
N ALA A 127 -6.81 3.77 8.21
CA ALA A 127 -7.52 5.06 8.10
C ALA A 127 -7.40 5.95 9.35
N GLY A 128 -7.74 5.39 10.52
CA GLY A 128 -7.69 6.13 11.78
C GLY A 128 -6.28 6.48 12.22
N ALA A 129 -5.34 5.53 12.12
CA ALA A 129 -3.96 5.75 12.50
C ALA A 129 -3.28 6.79 11.60
N ALA A 130 -3.47 6.69 10.27
CA ALA A 130 -2.93 7.66 9.33
C ALA A 130 -3.44 9.08 9.60
N TYR A 131 -4.73 9.23 9.95
CA TYR A 131 -5.28 10.53 10.35
C TYR A 131 -4.61 11.07 11.62
N LEU A 132 -4.53 10.26 12.68
CA LEU A 132 -3.95 10.70 13.96
C LEU A 132 -2.45 11.02 13.86
N MET A 133 -1.72 10.29 13.02
CA MET A 133 -0.28 10.42 12.85
C MET A 133 0.11 11.40 11.72
N GLY A 134 -0.86 11.92 10.96
CA GLY A 134 -0.59 12.75 9.78
C GLY A 134 0.09 12.00 8.63
N TRP A 135 -0.05 10.67 8.55
CA TRP A 135 0.61 9.88 7.52
C TRP A 135 -0.10 9.98 6.16
N PRO A 136 0.64 10.05 5.04
CA PRO A 136 0.05 9.99 3.71
C PRO A 136 -0.69 8.66 3.50
N ARG A 137 -1.98 8.74 3.18
CA ARG A 137 -2.84 7.59 2.93
C ARG A 137 -3.48 7.68 1.55
N PHE A 138 -3.52 6.56 0.83
CA PHE A 138 -4.26 6.40 -0.41
C PHE A 138 -5.37 5.34 -0.29
N CYS A 139 -6.62 5.74 -0.58
CA CYS A 139 -7.77 4.84 -0.70
C CYS A 139 -8.90 5.56 -1.46
N ALA A 140 -8.79 5.66 -2.80
CA ALA A 140 -9.67 6.53 -3.60
C ALA A 140 -11.13 6.05 -3.72
N TYR A 141 -11.38 4.75 -3.60
CA TYR A 141 -12.72 4.15 -3.76
C TYR A 141 -13.19 3.41 -2.50
N GLY A 142 -12.55 3.63 -1.35
CA GLY A 142 -13.10 3.11 -0.10
C GLY A 142 -14.34 3.90 0.30
N ASN A 143 -15.31 3.21 0.93
CA ASN A 143 -16.57 3.80 1.39
C ASN A 143 -16.60 4.12 2.88
#